data_AF-A0A949ZZ62-F1
#
_entry.id   AF-A0A949ZZ62-F1
#
_cell.length_a   1.000
_cell.length_b   1.000
_cell.length_c   1.000
_cell.angle_alpha   90.00
_cell.angle_beta   90.00
_cell.angle_gamma   90.00
#
_symmetry.space_group_name_H-M   'P 1'
#
loop_
_entity.id
_entity.type
_entity.pdbx_description
1 polymer ?
#
loop_
_entity_poly.entity_id
_entity_poly.type
_entity_poly.pdbx_seq_one_letter_code
_entity_poly.pdbx_strand_id
1 'polypeptide(L)'
;MSFRDDLDRQRAQIMRAVRQAGTDWAEAMRAHKLAPPDPGFAARLRALSDAAEREQVAWEHAHAAGLLWRPIPGAENAEPPYELRPGTGRRGPAELWATFDQTVAALNRAITGSSAADVADAFGELSDAAGALATAVASEDEAQPRPATRDAA
;
A
#
# COMPACT_ATOMS: atom_id res chain seq x y z
N MET A 1 -33.07 18.27 12.39
CA MET A 1 -32.38 17.17 11.70
C MET A 1 -32.75 15.88 12.40
N SER A 2 -33.10 14.84 11.64
CA SER A 2 -33.51 13.55 12.17
C SER A 2 -32.30 12.62 12.31
N PHE A 3 -32.33 11.70 13.28
CA PHE A 3 -31.33 10.64 13.46
C PHE A 3 -31.04 9.87 12.16
N ARG A 4 -32.05 9.69 11.31
CA ARG A 4 -31.90 9.05 10.00
C ARG A 4 -31.05 9.87 9.04
N ASP A 5 -31.19 11.19 9.03
CA ASP A 5 -30.40 12.09 8.19
C ASP A 5 -28.93 12.12 8.63
N ASP A 6 -28.67 11.93 9.92
CA ASP A 6 -27.31 11.86 10.48
C ASP A 6 -26.60 10.58 10.06
N LEU A 7 -27.30 9.43 10.15
CA LEU A 7 -26.78 8.14 9.69
C LEU A 7 -26.49 8.12 8.18
N ASP A 8 -27.39 8.69 7.37
CA ASP A 8 -27.20 8.76 5.91
C ASP A 8 -25.98 9.63 5.55
N ARG A 9 -25.77 10.75 6.26
CA ARG A 9 -24.59 11.60 6.09
C ARG A 9 -23.31 10.89 6.51
N GLN A 10 -23.32 10.21 7.65
CA GLN A 10 -22.16 9.44 8.14
C GLN A 10 -21.78 8.35 7.14
N ARG A 11 -22.76 7.59 6.64
CA ARG A 11 -22.53 6.56 5.62
C ARG A 11 -21.98 7.14 4.33
N ALA A 12 -22.46 8.30 3.88
CA ALA A 12 -21.95 8.97 2.70
C ALA A 12 -20.49 9.43 2.87
N GLN A 13 -20.12 9.89 4.07
CA GLN A 13 -18.73 10.27 4.40
C GLN A 13 -17.80 9.06 4.38
N ILE A 14 -18.20 7.94 4.98
CA ILE A 14 -17.43 6.69 4.97
C ILE A 14 -17.21 6.20 3.54
N MET A 15 -18.26 6.17 2.72
CA MET A 15 -18.15 5.77 1.31
C MET A 15 -17.27 6.72 0.49
N ARG A 16 -17.20 8.01 0.85
CA ARG A 16 -16.27 8.96 0.23
C ARG A 16 -14.83 8.67 0.65
N ALA A 17 -14.59 8.40 1.92
CA ALA A 17 -13.27 8.05 2.43
C ALA A 17 -12.73 6.78 1.76
N VAL A 18 -13.54 5.71 1.68
CA VAL A 18 -13.18 4.46 0.97
C VAL A 18 -12.79 4.73 -0.49
N ARG A 19 -13.57 5.53 -1.22
CA ARG A 19 -13.24 5.85 -2.62
C ARG A 19 -11.95 6.66 -2.76
N GLN A 20 -11.68 7.57 -1.81
CA GLN A 20 -10.45 8.34 -1.82
C GLN A 20 -9.25 7.43 -1.52
N ALA A 21 -9.33 6.60 -0.50
CA ALA A 21 -8.28 5.65 -0.15
C ALA A 21 -7.94 4.71 -1.33
N GLY A 22 -8.94 4.16 -2.01
CA GLY A 22 -8.72 3.36 -3.22
C GLY A 22 -8.13 4.12 -4.41
N THR A 23 -8.40 5.43 -4.50
CA THR A 23 -7.76 6.28 -5.52
C THR A 23 -6.28 6.48 -5.19
N ASP A 24 -5.96 6.79 -3.94
CA ASP A 24 -4.59 6.98 -3.46
C ASP A 24 -3.77 5.68 -3.60
N TRP A 25 -4.38 4.54 -3.27
CA TRP A 25 -3.79 3.22 -3.46
C TRP A 25 -3.47 2.94 -4.94
N ALA A 26 -4.44 3.18 -5.83
CA ALA A 26 -4.23 3.00 -7.26
C ALA A 26 -3.13 3.93 -7.82
N GLU A 27 -3.03 5.16 -7.30
CA GLU A 27 -1.98 6.10 -7.66
C GLU A 27 -0.60 5.62 -7.19
N ALA A 28 -0.48 5.17 -5.93
CA ALA A 28 0.77 4.61 -5.40
C ALA A 28 1.24 3.40 -6.23
N MET A 29 0.33 2.45 -6.50
CA MET A 29 0.64 1.28 -7.35
C MET A 29 1.05 1.68 -8.78
N ARG A 30 0.41 2.72 -9.34
CA ARG A 30 0.77 3.25 -10.65
C ARG A 30 2.14 3.91 -10.65
N ALA A 31 2.51 4.62 -9.58
CA ALA A 31 3.85 5.20 -9.44
C ALA A 31 4.93 4.13 -9.51
N HIS A 32 4.70 2.96 -8.89
CA HIS A 32 5.63 1.83 -9.00
C HIS A 32 5.69 1.23 -10.41
N LYS A 33 4.53 1.15 -11.09
CA LYS A 33 4.46 0.63 -12.46
C LYS A 33 5.17 1.52 -13.49
N LEU A 34 5.17 2.83 -13.28
CA LEU A 34 5.72 3.83 -14.20
C LEU A 34 7.07 4.37 -13.74
N ALA A 35 7.69 3.74 -12.74
CA ALA A 35 8.92 4.22 -12.13
C ALA A 35 10.05 4.36 -13.17
N PRO A 36 10.69 5.54 -13.27
CA PRO A 36 11.97 5.65 -13.96
C PRO A 36 13.06 4.89 -13.18
N PRO A 37 14.15 4.46 -13.83
CA PRO A 37 15.32 3.92 -13.14
C PRO A 37 16.02 5.05 -12.35
N ASP A 38 15.53 5.34 -11.14
CA ASP A 38 15.98 6.48 -10.32
C ASP A 38 15.90 6.22 -8.79
N PRO A 39 16.63 7.01 -7.97
CA PRO A 39 16.65 6.95 -6.49
C PRO A 39 15.31 7.15 -5.76
N GLY A 40 14.22 7.56 -6.41
CA GLY A 40 12.92 7.80 -5.75
C GLY A 40 12.20 6.59 -5.15
N PHE A 41 12.82 5.40 -5.14
CA PHE A 41 12.19 4.15 -4.70
C PHE A 41 11.77 4.15 -3.22
N ALA A 42 12.62 4.65 -2.32
CA ALA A 42 12.28 4.74 -0.90
C ALA A 42 11.03 5.62 -0.67
N ALA A 43 10.94 6.74 -1.41
CA ALA A 43 9.76 7.61 -1.36
C ALA A 43 8.51 6.94 -1.93
N ARG A 44 8.64 6.15 -3.01
CA ARG A 44 7.51 5.36 -3.56
C ARG A 44 7.05 4.26 -2.60
N LEU A 45 7.97 3.59 -1.89
CA LEU A 45 7.62 2.63 -0.84
C LEU A 45 6.90 3.31 0.32
N ARG A 46 7.34 4.51 0.72
CA ARG A 46 6.65 5.31 1.74
C ARG A 46 5.24 5.68 1.29
N ALA A 47 5.08 6.19 0.07
CA ALA A 47 3.77 6.53 -0.48
C ALA A 47 2.82 5.32 -0.55
N LEU A 48 3.36 4.13 -0.83
CA LEU A 48 2.62 2.88 -0.80
C LEU A 48 2.14 2.52 0.61
N SER A 49 3.03 2.64 1.61
CA SER A 49 2.71 2.46 3.03
C SER A 49 1.60 3.42 3.46
N ASP A 50 1.75 4.72 3.22
CA ASP A 50 0.77 5.73 3.61
C ASP A 50 -0.60 5.50 2.91
N ALA A 51 -0.60 5.02 1.67
CA ALA A 51 -1.84 4.70 0.96
C ALA A 51 -2.52 3.44 1.52
N ALA A 52 -1.75 2.42 1.90
CA ALA A 52 -2.26 1.23 2.56
C ALA A 52 -2.86 1.55 3.95
N GLU A 53 -2.20 2.41 4.73
CA GLU A 53 -2.75 2.90 6.01
C GLU A 53 -4.11 3.61 5.81
N ARG A 54 -4.23 4.44 4.77
CA ARG A 54 -5.50 5.10 4.45
C ARG A 54 -6.61 4.11 4.07
N GLU A 55 -6.28 3.04 3.37
CA GLU A 55 -7.22 1.94 3.08
C GLU A 55 -7.63 1.22 4.37
N GLN A 56 -6.68 0.86 5.23
CA GLN A 56 -6.97 0.24 6.53
C GLN A 56 -8.00 1.06 7.31
N VAL A 57 -7.70 2.35 7.56
CA VAL A 57 -8.58 3.22 8.36
C VAL A 57 -9.95 3.40 7.69
N ALA A 58 -10.00 3.51 6.36
CA ALA A 58 -11.27 3.64 5.65
C ALA A 58 -12.12 2.36 5.78
N TRP A 59 -11.51 1.18 5.68
CA TRP A 59 -12.21 -0.10 5.78
C TRP A 59 -12.56 -0.50 7.21
N GLU A 60 -11.79 -0.11 8.22
CA GLU A 60 -12.17 -0.21 9.64
C GLU A 60 -13.46 0.57 9.91
N HIS A 61 -13.53 1.83 9.46
CA HIS A 61 -14.75 2.63 9.59
C HIS A 61 -15.92 2.05 8.78
N ALA A 62 -15.65 1.52 7.59
CA ALA A 62 -16.67 0.86 6.78
C ALA A 62 -17.22 -0.40 7.48
N HIS A 63 -16.34 -1.22 8.04
CA HIS A 63 -16.71 -2.40 8.81
C HIS A 63 -17.54 -2.04 10.05
N ALA A 64 -17.12 -1.03 10.81
CA ALA A 64 -17.85 -0.54 11.98
C ALA A 64 -19.26 0.00 11.61
N ALA A 65 -19.43 0.48 10.38
CA ALA A 65 -20.73 0.89 9.83
C ALA A 65 -21.53 -0.25 9.16
N GLY A 66 -21.06 -1.51 9.27
CA GLY A 66 -21.71 -2.70 8.71
C GLY A 66 -21.61 -2.80 7.19
N LEU A 67 -20.67 -2.09 6.56
CA LEU A 67 -20.40 -2.22 5.14
C LEU A 67 -19.54 -3.45 4.88
N LEU A 68 -19.76 -4.07 3.72
CA LEU A 68 -19.01 -5.22 3.24
C LEU A 68 -18.05 -4.81 2.14
N TRP A 69 -16.90 -5.47 2.08
CA TRP A 69 -16.01 -5.39 0.93
C TRP A 69 -16.68 -6.05 -0.27
N ARG A 70 -16.46 -5.49 -1.47
CA ARG A 70 -16.88 -6.11 -2.72
C ARG A 70 -15.72 -6.95 -3.25
N PRO A 71 -15.83 -8.29 -3.29
CA PRO A 71 -14.77 -9.17 -3.78
C PRO A 71 -14.22 -8.74 -5.14
N ILE A 72 -12.92 -8.92 -5.33
CA ILE A 72 -12.23 -8.83 -6.62
C ILE A 72 -11.82 -10.26 -7.03
N PRO A 73 -12.62 -10.96 -7.85
CA PRO A 73 -12.31 -12.33 -8.26
C PRO A 73 -11.00 -12.41 -9.06
N GLY A 74 -10.17 -13.41 -8.80
CA GLY A 74 -8.91 -13.67 -9.51
C GLY A 74 -7.72 -12.84 -8.99
N ALA A 75 -7.91 -12.03 -7.95
CA ALA A 75 -6.85 -11.21 -7.36
C ALA A 75 -5.80 -12.03 -6.59
N GLU A 76 -6.11 -13.27 -6.20
CA GLU A 76 -5.19 -14.16 -5.47
C GLU A 76 -3.88 -14.44 -6.24
N ASN A 77 -3.91 -14.33 -7.57
CA ASN A 77 -2.76 -14.53 -8.45
C ASN A 77 -2.20 -13.21 -9.01
N ALA A 78 -2.65 -12.06 -8.50
CA ALA A 78 -2.19 -10.77 -8.99
C ALA A 78 -0.71 -10.54 -8.66
N GLU A 79 0.09 -10.30 -9.69
CA GLU A 79 1.50 -9.96 -9.51
C GLU A 79 1.68 -8.47 -9.23
N PRO A 80 2.55 -8.10 -8.28
CA PRO A 80 2.86 -6.70 -8.05
C PRO A 80 3.64 -6.10 -9.25
N PRO A 81 3.73 -4.75 -9.34
CA PRO A 81 4.61 -4.05 -10.27
C PRO A 81 6.04 -4.60 -10.28
N TYR A 82 6.73 -4.50 -11.42
CA TYR A 82 8.02 -5.16 -11.63
C TYR A 82 9.07 -4.85 -10.54
N GLU A 83 9.22 -3.59 -10.14
CA GLU A 83 10.18 -3.20 -9.09
C GLU A 83 9.86 -3.77 -7.70
N LEU A 84 8.60 -4.19 -7.49
CA LEU A 84 8.13 -4.85 -6.28
C LEU A 84 8.11 -6.37 -6.42
N ARG A 85 8.68 -6.98 -7.48
CA ARG A 85 8.74 -8.45 -7.64
C ARG A 85 10.04 -9.04 -7.10
N PRO A 86 10.03 -10.29 -6.62
CA PRO A 86 11.25 -10.96 -6.19
C PRO A 86 12.27 -11.06 -7.33
N GLY A 87 13.57 -11.02 -7.01
CA GLY A 87 14.64 -11.24 -7.98
C GLY A 87 15.00 -10.04 -8.88
N THR A 88 14.48 -8.85 -8.60
CA THR A 88 14.68 -7.63 -9.41
C THR A 88 15.84 -6.75 -8.95
N GLY A 89 16.72 -7.25 -8.07
CA GLY A 89 17.77 -6.44 -7.46
C GLY A 89 17.23 -5.45 -6.42
N ARG A 90 16.22 -5.89 -5.66
CA ARG A 90 15.59 -5.07 -4.62
C ARG A 90 16.63 -4.60 -3.59
N ARG A 91 16.66 -3.30 -3.33
CA ARG A 91 17.43 -2.68 -2.25
C ARG A 91 16.78 -2.94 -0.89
N GLY A 92 17.56 -2.95 0.17
CA GLY A 92 17.11 -3.20 1.54
C GLY A 92 17.20 -4.67 1.99
N PRO A 93 16.94 -4.92 3.29
CA PRO A 93 17.09 -6.25 3.90
C PRO A 93 16.17 -7.30 3.29
N ALA A 94 16.71 -8.50 3.05
CA ALA A 94 15.97 -9.61 2.44
C ALA A 94 14.80 -10.08 3.32
N GLU A 95 14.96 -10.00 4.64
CA GLU A 95 13.96 -10.40 5.62
C GLU A 95 12.72 -9.49 5.56
N LEU A 96 12.92 -8.18 5.41
CA LEU A 96 11.81 -7.23 5.27
C LEU A 96 11.07 -7.44 3.95
N TRP A 97 11.79 -7.80 2.88
CA TRP A 97 11.17 -8.19 1.62
C TRP A 97 10.35 -9.47 1.73
N ALA A 98 10.83 -10.47 2.46
CA ALA A 98 10.06 -11.69 2.70
C ALA A 98 8.77 -11.41 3.47
N THR A 99 8.79 -10.51 4.45
CA THR A 99 7.58 -10.05 5.15
C THR A 99 6.64 -9.32 4.21
N PHE A 100 7.15 -8.37 3.42
CA PHE A 100 6.35 -7.64 2.44
C PHE A 100 5.67 -8.58 1.45
N ASP A 101 6.39 -9.53 0.86
CA ASP A 101 5.83 -10.50 -0.09
C ASP A 101 4.72 -11.36 0.55
N GLN A 102 4.86 -11.73 1.83
CA GLN A 102 3.82 -12.43 2.57
C GLN A 102 2.57 -11.57 2.77
N THR A 103 2.73 -10.29 3.14
CA THR A 103 1.60 -9.36 3.32
C THR A 103 0.88 -9.07 2.00
N VAL A 104 1.61 -8.95 0.88
CA VAL A 104 1.00 -8.84 -0.46
C VAL A 104 0.16 -10.08 -0.79
N ALA A 105 0.69 -11.28 -0.51
CA ALA A 105 -0.05 -12.52 -0.72
C ALA A 105 -1.28 -12.62 0.20
N ALA A 106 -1.20 -12.14 1.44
CA ALA A 106 -2.32 -12.08 2.37
C ALA A 106 -3.40 -11.10 1.89
N LEU A 107 -3.02 -9.89 1.48
CA LEU A 107 -3.93 -8.89 0.91
C LEU A 107 -4.64 -9.44 -0.33
N ASN A 108 -3.90 -10.03 -1.27
CA ASN A 108 -4.45 -10.62 -2.49
C ASN A 108 -5.52 -11.69 -2.17
N ARG A 109 -5.35 -12.46 -1.08
CA ARG A 109 -6.38 -13.40 -0.61
C ARG A 109 -7.55 -12.66 0.04
N ALA A 110 -7.30 -11.72 0.94
CA ALA A 110 -8.33 -10.98 1.66
C ALA A 110 -9.32 -10.27 0.71
N ILE A 111 -8.81 -9.62 -0.34
CA ILE A 111 -9.65 -8.89 -1.30
C ILE A 111 -10.51 -9.78 -2.20
N THR A 112 -10.30 -11.11 -2.19
CA THR A 112 -11.20 -12.09 -2.83
C THR A 112 -12.37 -12.48 -1.92
N GLY A 113 -12.25 -12.25 -0.61
CA GLY A 113 -13.31 -12.40 0.38
C GLY A 113 -14.29 -11.23 0.35
N SER A 114 -15.27 -11.22 1.27
CA SER A 114 -16.23 -10.11 1.44
C SER A 114 -16.09 -9.38 2.78
N SER A 115 -15.14 -9.80 3.62
CA SER A 115 -14.92 -9.21 4.95
C SER A 115 -14.20 -7.87 4.82
N ALA A 116 -14.85 -6.79 5.23
CA ALA A 116 -14.21 -5.48 5.32
C ALA A 116 -13.12 -5.44 6.40
N ALA A 117 -13.29 -6.22 7.48
CA ALA A 117 -12.30 -6.32 8.56
C ALA A 117 -11.02 -7.00 8.06
N ASP A 118 -11.12 -8.17 7.40
CA ASP A 118 -9.97 -8.90 6.89
C ASP A 118 -9.19 -8.07 5.85
N VAL A 119 -9.90 -7.28 5.05
CA VAL A 119 -9.28 -6.35 4.09
C VAL A 119 -8.56 -5.21 4.81
N ALA A 120 -9.17 -4.63 5.85
CA ALA A 120 -8.52 -3.59 6.65
C ALA A 120 -7.24 -4.11 7.31
N ASP A 121 -7.31 -5.27 7.98
CA ASP A 121 -6.15 -5.90 8.63
C ASP A 121 -5.02 -6.15 7.63
N ALA A 122 -5.34 -6.70 6.45
CA ALA A 122 -4.34 -6.97 5.43
C ALA A 122 -3.70 -5.69 4.85
N PHE A 123 -4.45 -4.60 4.71
CA PHE A 123 -3.89 -3.30 4.35
C PHE A 123 -2.98 -2.74 5.45
N GLY A 124 -3.32 -2.93 6.72
CA GLY A 124 -2.48 -2.53 7.85
C GLY A 124 -1.16 -3.28 7.89
N GLU A 125 -1.19 -4.60 7.76
CA GLU A 125 0.02 -5.42 7.70
C GLU A 125 0.93 -5.01 6.53
N LEU A 126 0.34 -4.73 5.36
CA LEU A 126 1.09 -4.27 4.19
C LEU A 126 1.67 -2.86 4.41
N SER A 127 0.93 -1.97 5.08
CA SER A 127 1.40 -0.64 5.44
C SER A 127 2.67 -0.73 6.28
N ASP A 128 2.65 -1.54 7.35
CA ASP A 128 3.79 -1.72 8.25
C ASP A 128 5.01 -2.28 7.51
N ALA A 129 4.81 -3.32 6.69
CA ALA A 129 5.88 -3.94 5.92
C ALA A 129 6.50 -2.96 4.90
N ALA A 130 5.66 -2.23 4.15
CA ALA A 130 6.11 -1.23 3.20
C ALA A 130 6.83 -0.06 3.89
N GLY A 131 6.34 0.36 5.05
CA GLY A 131 6.93 1.44 5.85
C GLY A 131 8.30 1.07 6.42
N ALA A 132 8.46 -0.17 6.88
CA ALA A 132 9.75 -0.71 7.32
C ALA A 132 10.76 -0.76 6.17
N LEU A 133 10.35 -1.26 5.01
CA LEU A 133 11.18 -1.26 3.80
C LEU A 133 11.59 0.14 3.37
N ALA A 134 10.65 1.09 3.32
CA ALA A 134 10.94 2.48 2.97
C ALA A 134 12.02 3.10 3.88
N THR A 135 11.97 2.82 5.19
CA THR A 135 12.96 3.31 6.16
C THR A 135 14.33 2.65 5.94
N ALA A 136 14.36 1.34 5.73
CA ALA A 136 15.60 0.60 5.54
C ALA A 136 16.30 0.99 4.23
N VAL A 137 15.54 1.10 3.13
CA VAL A 137 16.06 1.54 1.83
C VAL A 137 16.55 2.98 1.88
N ALA A 138 15.82 3.90 2.53
CA ALA A 138 16.28 5.28 2.69
C ALA A 138 17.62 5.34 3.45
N SER A 139 17.76 4.57 4.54
CA SER A 139 19.02 4.48 5.29
C SER A 139 20.17 3.95 4.44
N GLU A 140 19.91 2.94 3.60
CA GLU A 140 20.90 2.38 2.68
C GLU A 140 21.32 3.38 1.59
N ASP A 141 20.36 4.15 1.06
CA ASP A 141 20.59 5.19 0.05
C ASP A 141 21.40 6.37 0.62
N GLU A 142 21.21 6.71 1.90
CA GLU A 142 21.98 7.73 2.61
C GLU A 142 23.42 7.27 2.95
N ALA A 143 23.58 5.99 3.29
CA ALA A 143 24.88 5.41 3.63
C ALA A 143 25.78 5.18 2.40
N GLN A 144 25.19 5.04 1.21
CA GLN A 144 25.94 4.93 -0.04
C GLN A 144 26.49 6.29 -0.45
N PRO A 145 27.82 6.45 -0.63
CA PRO A 145 28.37 7.70 -1.15
C PRO A 145 27.84 7.91 -2.56
N ARG A 146 27.22 9.07 -2.83
CA ARG A 146 26.95 9.50 -4.21
C ARG A 146 28.26 9.36 -4.99
N PRO A 147 28.27 8.70 -6.16
CA PRO A 147 29.46 8.67 -6.98
C PRO A 147 29.87 10.11 -7.20
N ALA A 148 31.05 10.48 -6.67
CA ALA A 148 31.63 11.78 -6.89
C ALA A 148 31.61 11.98 -8.39
N THR A 149 30.87 13.00 -8.84
CA THR A 149 30.93 13.47 -10.22
C THR A 149 32.41 13.65 -10.50
N ARG A 150 32.99 12.74 -11.29
CA ARG A 150 34.31 12.96 -11.86
C ARG A 150 34.10 14.07 -12.86
N ASP A 151 34.17 15.31 -12.38
CA ASP A 151 34.43 16.46 -13.22
C ASP A 151 35.77 16.19 -13.90
N ALA A 152 35.66 15.72 -15.14
CA ALA A 152 36.74 15.68 -16.09
C ALA A 152 36.75 17.05 -16.80
N ALA A 153 37.67 17.92 -16.39
CA ALA A 153 38.40 18.86 -17.26
C ALA A 153 39.49 19.57 -16.44
#